data_AF-A0A183LAL3-F1
#
_entry.id   AF-A0A183LAL3-F1
#
_cell.length_a   1.000
_cell.length_b   1.000
_cell.length_c   1.000
_cell.angle_alpha   90.00
_cell.angle_beta   90.00
_cell.angle_gamma   90.00
#
_symmetry.space_group_name_H-M   'P 1'
#
loop_
_entity.id
_entity.type
_entity.pdbx_description
1 polymer ?
#
loop_
_entity_poly.entity_id
_entity_poly.type
_entity_poly.pdbx_seq_one_letter_code
_entity_poly.pdbx_strand_id
1 'polypeptide(L)'
;MELDQSDHEDAPIIVHCSAGLGRTGCFIALCIGCEQLEKEGMVDVLKIVSRMRLDRGGMVQSNEQYEFIHHVLAAYPLNKKTVNVNHPHLPVM
;
A
#
# COMPACT_ATOMS: atom_id res chain seq x y z
N MET A 1 29.07 17.36 -15.64
CA MET A 1 28.50 16.08 -15.22
C MET A 1 27.07 16.10 -15.71
N GLU A 2 26.85 15.53 -16.90
CA GLU A 2 25.52 15.48 -17.51
C GLU A 2 24.70 14.47 -16.71
N LEU A 3 23.51 14.88 -16.26
CA LEU A 3 22.56 13.97 -15.62
C LEU A 3 21.92 13.16 -16.74
N ASP A 4 22.26 11.88 -16.80
CA ASP A 4 21.61 10.90 -17.66
C ASP A 4 20.12 10.83 -17.29
N GLN A 5 19.26 11.35 -18.17
CA GLN A 5 17.81 11.17 -18.08
C GLN A 5 17.47 9.83 -18.75
N SER A 6 17.87 8.73 -18.12
CA SER A 6 17.35 7.42 -18.47
C SER A 6 15.94 7.29 -17.89
N ASP A 7 14.93 7.04 -18.73
CA ASP A 7 13.54 6.85 -18.32
C ASP A 7 13.42 5.80 -17.19
N HIS A 8 13.17 6.27 -15.96
CA HIS A 8 13.12 5.46 -14.73
C HIS A 8 11.81 4.68 -14.58
N GLU A 9 11.36 3.93 -15.59
CA GLU A 9 10.13 3.13 -15.44
C GLU A 9 10.31 1.91 -14.53
N ASP A 10 11.55 1.48 -14.27
CA ASP A 10 11.87 0.26 -13.49
C ASP A 10 12.49 0.53 -12.10
N ALA A 11 12.50 1.78 -11.63
CA ALA A 11 13.07 2.08 -10.32
C ALA A 11 12.10 1.69 -9.18
N PRO A 12 12.60 1.10 -8.07
CA PRO A 12 11.74 0.78 -6.93
C PRO A 12 11.21 2.06 -6.26
N ILE A 13 9.93 2.03 -5.87
CA ILE A 13 9.31 3.13 -5.13
C ILE A 13 9.90 3.21 -3.72
N ILE A 14 10.37 4.40 -3.34
CA ILE A 14 10.85 4.66 -1.98
C ILE A 14 9.68 5.01 -1.07
N VAL A 15 9.46 4.20 -0.04
CA VAL A 15 8.46 4.43 1.00
C VAL A 15 9.16 4.54 2.36
N HIS A 16 8.92 5.62 3.09
CA HIS A 16 9.52 5.80 4.41
C HIS A 16 8.52 6.29 5.45
N CYS A 17 8.90 6.13 6.72
CA CYS A 17 8.26 6.76 7.86
C CYS A 17 9.36 7.35 8.76
N SER A 18 9.32 7.11 10.07
CA SER A 18 10.45 7.45 10.95
C SER A 18 11.54 6.37 10.93
N ALA A 19 11.19 5.12 11.24
CA ALA A 19 12.13 3.99 11.21
C ALA A 19 12.09 3.19 9.88
N GLY A 20 11.13 3.50 9.00
CA GLY A 20 10.89 2.74 7.77
C GLY A 20 10.39 1.31 8.02
N LEU A 21 9.56 1.13 9.07
CA LEU A 21 9.10 -0.19 9.53
C LEU A 21 7.58 -0.26 9.71
N GLY A 22 7.01 0.49 10.67
CA GLY A 22 5.57 0.42 10.99
C GLY A 22 4.65 0.92 9.88
N ARG A 23 4.50 2.25 9.73
CA ARG A 23 3.64 2.86 8.69
C ARG A 23 4.07 2.49 7.27
N THR A 24 5.38 2.42 7.01
CA THR A 24 5.94 1.92 5.76
C THR A 24 5.47 0.49 5.47
N GLY A 25 5.55 -0.39 6.47
CA GLY A 25 5.07 -1.76 6.36
C GLY A 25 3.56 -1.83 6.12
N CYS A 26 2.75 -1.03 6.82
CA CYS A 26 1.31 -0.98 6.56
C CYS A 26 1.01 -0.56 5.12
N PHE A 27 1.66 0.51 4.64
CA PHE A 27 1.44 1.01 3.29
C PHE A 27 1.79 -0.04 2.23
N ILE A 28 2.98 -0.64 2.33
CA ILE A 28 3.42 -1.68 1.38
C ILE A 28 2.51 -2.91 1.45
N ALA A 29 2.12 -3.37 2.64
CA ALA A 29 1.23 -4.51 2.81
C ALA A 29 -0.16 -4.26 2.20
N LEU A 30 -0.67 -3.03 2.31
CA LEU A 30 -1.93 -2.64 1.67
C LEU A 30 -1.81 -2.60 0.15
N CYS A 31 -0.71 -2.08 -0.41
CA CYS A 31 -0.50 -2.11 -1.86
C CYS A 31 -0.51 -3.54 -2.40
N ILE A 32 0.27 -4.43 -1.78
CA ILE A 32 0.32 -5.85 -2.16
C ILE A 32 -1.04 -6.51 -1.97
N GLY A 33 -1.72 -6.24 -0.84
CA GLY A 33 -3.00 -6.84 -0.51
C GLY A 33 -4.13 -6.41 -1.46
N CYS A 34 -4.21 -5.13 -1.81
CA CYS A 34 -5.16 -4.63 -2.80
C CYS A 34 -4.92 -5.26 -4.17
N GLU A 35 -3.66 -5.36 -4.60
CA GLU A 35 -3.31 -6.02 -5.86
C GLU A 35 -3.69 -7.51 -5.84
N GLN A 36 -3.48 -8.21 -4.72
CA GLN A 36 -3.88 -9.61 -4.57
C GLN A 36 -5.41 -9.76 -4.60
N LEU A 37 -6.14 -8.89 -3.91
CA LEU A 37 -7.61 -8.86 -3.96
C LEU A 37 -8.14 -8.61 -5.37
N GLU A 38 -7.55 -7.68 -6.13
CA GLU A 38 -7.96 -7.39 -7.50
C GLU A 38 -7.72 -8.56 -8.46
N LYS A 39 -6.61 -9.29 -8.29
CA LYS A 39 -6.21 -10.38 -9.19
C LYS A 39 -6.83 -11.72 -8.81
N GLU A 40 -6.91 -12.03 -7.52
CA GLU A 40 -7.24 -13.36 -7.00
C GLU A 40 -8.59 -13.40 -6.30
N GLY A 41 -9.17 -12.24 -5.95
CA GLY A 41 -10.41 -12.15 -5.16
C GLY A 41 -10.25 -12.54 -3.69
N MET A 42 -9.02 -12.82 -3.25
CA MET A 42 -8.65 -13.19 -1.88
C MET A 42 -7.31 -12.59 -1.51
N VAL A 43 -7.03 -12.47 -0.21
CA VAL A 43 -5.77 -11.91 0.30
C VAL A 43 -5.28 -12.68 1.52
N ASP A 44 -3.97 -12.89 1.59
CA ASP A 44 -3.31 -13.52 2.73
C ASP A 44 -2.36 -12.53 3.41
N VAL A 45 -2.91 -11.80 4.38
CA VAL A 45 -2.17 -10.76 5.13
C VAL A 45 -0.99 -11.34 5.91
N LEU A 46 -1.14 -12.55 6.47
CA LEU A 46 -0.07 -13.20 7.23
C LEU A 46 1.12 -13.51 6.33
N LYS A 47 0.85 -14.07 5.14
CA LYS A 47 1.90 -14.37 4.15
C LYS A 47 2.60 -13.11 3.67
N ILE A 48 1.84 -12.04 3.38
CA ILE A 48 2.40 -10.74 2.97
C ILE A 48 3.35 -10.21 4.04
N VAL A 49 2.87 -10.05 5.29
CA VAL A 49 3.70 -9.47 6.36
C VAL A 49 4.87 -10.35 6.73
N SER A 50 4.70 -11.68 6.73
CA SER A 50 5.79 -12.62 6.98
C SER A 50 6.88 -12.50 5.92
N ARG A 51 6.51 -12.39 4.64
CA ARG A 51 7.49 -12.18 3.57
C ARG A 51 8.20 -10.84 3.70
N MET A 52 7.45 -9.77 3.96
CA MET A 52 8.03 -8.44 4.19
C MET A 52 9.02 -8.42 5.36
N ARG A 53 8.78 -9.18 6.42
CA ARG A 53 9.70 -9.31 7.56
C ARG A 53 10.96 -10.11 7.24
N LEU A 54 10.91 -11.01 6.25
CA LEU A 54 12.11 -11.67 5.72
C LEU A 54 12.95 -10.71 4.88
N ASP A 55 12.31 -9.86 4.07
CA ASP A 55 13.01 -8.90 3.21
C ASP A 55 13.54 -7.68 4.00
N ARG A 56 12.79 -7.21 5.01
CA ARG A 56 13.22 -6.16 5.96
C ARG A 56 12.65 -6.45 7.35
N GLY A 57 13.52 -6.85 8.27
CA GLY A 57 13.13 -7.15 9.65
C GLY A 57 12.38 -6.01 10.33
N GLY A 58 11.29 -6.34 11.03
CA GLY A 58 10.49 -5.38 11.81
C GLY A 58 9.36 -4.67 11.05
N MET A 59 9.08 -5.04 9.79
CA MET A 59 7.90 -4.53 9.07
C MET A 59 6.61 -4.81 9.85
N VAL A 60 5.75 -3.79 9.96
CA VAL A 60 4.51 -3.78 10.77
C VAL A 60 4.82 -4.07 12.25
N GLN A 61 4.92 -3.02 13.06
CA GLN A 61 5.55 -3.07 14.38
C GLN A 61 4.59 -3.32 15.55
N SER A 62 3.29 -3.12 15.35
CA SER A 62 2.30 -3.27 16.41
C SER A 62 1.07 -4.06 15.95
N ASN A 63 0.30 -4.57 16.90
CA ASN A 63 -0.92 -5.32 16.62
C ASN A 63 -1.97 -4.42 15.96
N GLU A 64 -2.09 -3.17 16.40
CA GLU A 64 -3.04 -2.19 15.84
C GLU A 64 -2.73 -1.91 14.37
N GLN A 65 -1.46 -1.89 13.99
CA GLN A 65 -1.04 -1.76 12.59
C GLN A 65 -1.41 -2.98 11.75
N TYR A 66 -1.31 -4.18 12.32
CA TYR A 66 -1.67 -5.42 11.66
C TYR A 66 -3.20 -5.56 11.51
N GLU A 67 -3.96 -5.26 12.57
CA GLU A 67 -5.42 -5.16 12.55
C GLU A 67 -5.91 -4.10 11.56
N PHE A 68 -5.25 -2.94 11.50
CA PHE A 68 -5.55 -1.90 10.53
C PHE A 68 -5.46 -2.41 9.09
N ILE A 69 -4.43 -3.20 8.76
CA ILE A 69 -4.29 -3.80 7.42
C ILE A 69 -5.49 -4.69 7.10
N HIS A 70 -5.89 -5.56 8.04
CA HIS A 70 -7.07 -6.40 7.88
C HIS A 70 -8.36 -5.59 7.68
N HIS A 71 -8.58 -4.55 8.50
CA HIS A 71 -9.79 -3.72 8.40
C HIS A 71 -9.87 -2.99 7.06
N VAL A 72 -8.77 -2.42 6.57
CA VAL A 72 -8.75 -1.70 5.29
C VAL A 72 -8.98 -2.66 4.13
N LEU A 73 -8.33 -3.83 4.13
CA LEU A 73 -8.50 -4.81 3.05
C LEU A 73 -9.91 -5.42 3.06
N ALA A 74 -10.53 -5.63 4.23
CA ALA A 74 -11.91 -6.08 4.32
C ALA A 74 -12.91 -5.02 3.82
N ALA A 75 -12.59 -3.74 3.98
CA ALA A 75 -13.39 -2.64 3.46
C ALA A 75 -13.10 -2.31 1.98
N TYR A 76 -12.07 -2.92 1.38
CA TYR A 76 -11.67 -2.64 0.00
C TYR A 76 -12.73 -3.16 -0.99
N PRO A 77 -13.30 -2.29 -1.85
CA PRO A 77 -14.32 -2.71 -2.79
C PRO A 77 -13.70 -3.52 -3.94
N LEU A 78 -13.99 -4.82 -3.99
CA LEU A 78 -13.55 -5.72 -5.07
C LEU A 78 -14.10 -5.34 -6.45
N ASN A 79 -15.23 -4.63 -6.49
CA ASN A 79 -15.82 -4.14 -7.72
C ASN A 79 -15.67 -2.62 -7.77
N LYS A 80 -14.87 -2.14 -8.72
CA LYS A 80 -14.84 -0.73 -9.13
C LYS A 80 -16.24 -0.36 -9.67
N LYS A 81 -17.19 -0.05 -8.79
CA LYS A 81 -18.24 0.90 -9.16
C LYS A 81 -17.48 2.17 -9.47
N THR A 82 -17.44 2.55 -10.74
CA THR A 82 -16.89 3.83 -11.19
C THR A 82 -17.49 4.90 -10.30
N VAL A 83 -16.72 5.37 -9.31
CA VAL A 83 -17.10 6.56 -8.56
C VAL A 83 -16.88 7.69 -9.56
N ASN A 84 -17.94 8.05 -10.26
CA ASN A 84 -17.94 9.25 -11.07
C ASN A 84 -17.84 10.43 -10.09
N VAL A 85 -16.60 10.85 -9.82
CA VAL A 85 -16.30 12.10 -9.13
C VAL A 85 -16.66 13.24 -10.07
N ASN A 86 -17.96 13.47 -10.26
CA ASN A 86 -18.44 14.77 -10.71
C ASN A 86 -18.05 15.76 -9.62
N HIS A 87 -16.90 16.40 -9.76
CA HIS A 87 -16.40 17.41 -8.83
C HIS A 87 -17.30 18.65 -8.96
N PRO A 88 -18.21 18.95 -8.01
CA PRO A 88 -18.81 20.27 -7.98
C PRO A 88 -17.71 21.19 -7.42
N HIS A 89 -17.45 22.29 -8.10
CA HIS A 89 -16.54 23.31 -7.62
C HIS A 89 -16.96 23.75 -6.21
N LEU A 90 -16.13 23.49 -5.20
CA LEU A 90 -16.31 24.07 -3.87
C LEU A 90 -15.79 25.52 -3.93
N PRO A 91 -16.60 26.53 -3.56
CA PRO A 91 -16.14 27.90 -3.50
C PRO A 91 -15.14 28.04 -2.35
N VAL A 92 -13.99 28.62 -2.66
CA VAL A 92 -13.03 29.09 -1.67
C VAL A 92 -13.71 30.23 -0.90
N MET A 93 -13.89 30.08 0.41
CA MET A 93 -14.09 31.20 1.33
C MET A 93 -12.74 31.82 1.67
#